data_AF-A0A0G0D917-F1
#
_entry.id   AF-A0A0G0D917-F1
#
_cell.length_a   1.000
_cell.length_b   1.000
_cell.length_c   1.000
_cell.angle_alpha   90.00
_cell.angle_beta   90.00
_cell.angle_gamma   90.00
#
_symmetry.space_group_name_H-M   'P 1'
#
loop_
_entity.id
_entity.type
_entity.pdbx_description
1 polymer ?
#
loop_
_entity_poly.entity_id
_entity_poly.type
_entity_poly.pdbx_seq_one_letter_code
_entity_poly.pdbx_strand_id
1 'polypeptide(L)' 'GDGAIIGSGAIVSKNIEPYSINVGNPIKEIGKRFEEEEIKKLLELKWWNKDLKWIMENADKFDNLTNIFK' A
#
# COMPACT_ATOMS: atom_id res chain seq x y z
N GLY A 1 -6.78 0.00 5.63
CA GLY A 1 -5.45 0.42 6.13
C GLY A 1 -4.69 1.12 5.02
N ASP A 2 -3.49 1.62 5.32
CA ASP A 2 -2.65 2.32 4.35
C ASP A 2 -2.36 1.43 3.13
N GLY A 3 -2.36 2.03 1.94
CA GLY A 3 -2.02 1.34 0.71
C GLY A 3 -2.99 0.24 0.25
N ALA A 4 -4.15 0.05 0.87
CA ALA A 4 -5.14 -0.92 0.42
C ALA A 4 -5.75 -0.55 -0.96
N ILE A 5 -6.15 -1.57 -1.73
CA ILE A 5 -6.85 -1.41 -3.02
C ILE A 5 -8.27 -1.93 -2.86
N ILE A 6 -9.25 -1.12 -3.27
CA ILE A 6 -10.68 -1.48 -3.28
C ILE A 6 -11.16 -1.48 -4.73
N GLY A 7 -11.65 -2.63 -5.20
CA GLY A 7 -12.22 -2.76 -6.53
C GLY A 7 -13.52 -1.97 -6.69
N SER A 8 -13.78 -1.52 -7.92
CA SER A 8 -15.01 -0.78 -8.25
C SER A 8 -16.27 -1.60 -7.92
N GLY A 9 -17.29 -0.93 -7.39
CA GLY A 9 -18.57 -1.56 -7.01
C GLY A 9 -18.53 -2.43 -5.76
N ALA A 10 -17.41 -2.48 -5.03
CA ALA A 10 -17.32 -3.22 -3.78
C ALA A 10 -18.13 -2.56 -2.65
N ILE A 11 -18.72 -3.39 -1.77
CA ILE A 11 -19.37 -2.91 -0.54
C ILE A 11 -18.52 -3.32 0.66
N VAL A 12 -17.89 -2.31 1.28
CA VAL A 12 -17.01 -2.49 2.44
C VAL A 12 -17.84 -2.77 3.69
N SER A 13 -17.87 -4.04 4.11
CA SER A 13 -18.63 -4.51 5.28
C SER A 13 -17.77 -4.78 6.52
N LYS A 14 -16.45 -4.65 6.42
CA LYS A 14 -15.48 -4.93 7.49
C LYS A 14 -14.21 -4.09 7.33
N ASN A 15 -13.38 -4.04 8.37
CA ASN A 15 -12.07 -3.40 8.31
C ASN A 15 -11.19 -4.04 7.24
N ILE A 16 -10.33 -3.21 6.64
CA ILE A 16 -9.47 -3.58 5.52
C ILE A 16 -8.01 -3.50 5.97
N GLU A 17 -7.27 -4.59 5.78
CA GLU A 17 -5.86 -4.67 6.14
C GLU A 17 -4.99 -3.75 5.27
N PRO A 18 -3.88 -3.20 5.79
CA PRO A 18 -2.94 -2.43 4.98
C PRO A 18 -2.45 -3.24 3.77
N TYR A 19 -2.30 -2.57 2.64
CA TYR A 19 -1.81 -3.16 1.37
C TYR A 19 -2.57 -4.38 0.86
N SER A 20 -3.75 -4.69 1.40
CA SER A 20 -4.63 -5.75 0.90
C SER A 20 -5.40 -5.30 -0.35
N ILE A 21 -5.70 -6.25 -1.23
CA ILE A 21 -6.49 -6.06 -2.44
C ILE A 21 -7.86 -6.69 -2.19
N ASN A 22 -8.91 -5.88 -2.30
CA ASN A 22 -10.25 -6.26 -1.86
C ASN A 22 -11.29 -5.93 -2.93
N VAL A 23 -12.20 -6.86 -3.20
CA VAL A 23 -13.24 -6.70 -4.23
C VAL A 23 -14.56 -7.35 -3.81
N GLY A 24 -15.64 -7.02 -4.52
CA GLY A 24 -16.93 -7.70 -4.41
C GLY A 24 -17.91 -7.11 -3.39
N ASN A 25 -19.11 -7.68 -3.37
CA ASN A 25 -20.22 -7.28 -2.52
C ASN A 25 -20.92 -8.56 -1.98
N PRO A 26 -20.70 -8.95 -0.70
CA PRO A 26 -19.85 -8.28 0.29
C PRO A 26 -18.36 -8.42 -0.05
N ILE A 27 -17.55 -7.47 0.43
CA ILE A 27 -16.13 -7.40 0.12
C ILE A 27 -15.34 -8.62 0.63
N LYS A 28 -14.42 -9.11 -0.20
CA LYS A 28 -13.47 -10.17 0.12
C LYS A 28 -12.05 -9.74 -0.25
N GLU A 29 -11.10 -10.10 0.61
CA GLU A 29 -9.68 -9.99 0.29
C GLU A 29 -9.33 -11.06 -0.74
N ILE A 30 -8.62 -10.66 -1.80
CA ILE A 30 -8.17 -11.55 -2.88
C ILE A 30 -6.65 -11.67 -2.96
N GLY A 31 -5.93 -10.91 -2.13
CA GLY A 31 -4.48 -10.95 -2.05
C GLY A 31 -3.91 -9.68 -1.42
N LYS A 32 -2.58 -9.57 -1.45
CA LYS A 32 -1.83 -8.40 -0.99
C LYS A 32 -1.02 -7.82 -2.15
N ARG A 33 -0.74 -6.52 -2.11
CA ARG A 33 0.06 -5.82 -3.13
C ARG A 33 1.51 -6.28 -3.16
N PHE A 34 2.04 -6.64 -1.99
CA PHE A 34 3.45 -6.91 -1.72
C PHE A 34 3.56 -8.02 -0.68
N GLU A 35 4.78 -8.55 -0.48
CA GLU A 35 5.05 -9.52 0.57
C GLU A 35 4.96 -8.88 1.97
N GLU A 36 4.64 -9.67 2.99
CA GLU A 36 4.43 -9.16 4.36
C GLU A 36 5.61 -8.33 4.89
N GLU A 37 6.83 -8.76 4.59
CA GLU A 37 8.05 -8.08 5.02
C GLU A 37 8.21 -6.71 4.34
N GLU A 38 7.81 -6.59 3.07
CA GLU A 38 7.82 -5.33 2.34
C GLU A 38 6.74 -4.38 2.86
N ILE A 39 5.55 -4.91 3.15
CA ILE A 39 4.45 -4.15 3.76
C ILE A 39 4.89 -3.58 5.10
N LYS A 40 5.56 -4.38 5.94
CA LYS A 40 6.08 -3.93 7.23
C LYS A 40 7.06 -2.76 7.06
N LYS A 41 8.04 -2.88 6.16
CA LYS A 41 9.00 -1.80 5.87
C LYS A 41 8.32 -0.54 5.35
N LEU A 42 7.30 -0.66 4.51
CA LEU A 42 6.52 0.48 4.00
C LEU A 42 5.75 1.19 5.13
N LEU A 43 5.11 0.42 6.02
CA LEU A 43 4.36 0.94 7.16
C LEU A 43 5.27 1.59 8.22
N GLU A 44 6.52 1.16 8.33
CA GLU A 44 7.55 1.81 9.14
C GLU A 44 8.05 3.10 8.48
N LEU A 45 8.32 3.06 7.16
CA LEU A 45 8.82 4.20 6.40
C LEU A 45 7.82 5.36 6.33
N LYS A 46 6.53 5.04 6.13
CA LYS A 46 5.42 5.99 5.90
C LYS A 46 5.83 7.11 4.95
N TRP A 47 6.27 6.74 3.75
CA TRP A 47 6.80 7.71 2.77
C TRP A 47 5.81 8.84 2.47
N TRP A 48 4.50 8.56 2.55
CA TRP A 48 3.42 9.55 2.38
C TRP A 48 3.39 10.63 3.47
N ASN A 49 4.04 10.42 4.61
CA ASN A 49 4.18 11.41 5.68
C ASN A 49 5.49 12.21 5.60
N LYS A 50 6.38 11.89 4.65
CA LYS A 50 7.63 12.63 4.45
C LYS A 50 7.34 13.99 3.81
N ASP A 51 8.28 14.92 3.96
CA ASP A 51 8.14 16.24 3.36
C ASP A 51 8.32 16.20 1.84
N LEU A 52 7.91 17.28 1.17
CA LEU A 52 7.98 17.36 -0.29
C LEU A 52 9.42 17.23 -0.80
N LYS A 53 10.39 17.77 -0.06
CA LYS A 53 11.81 17.69 -0.41
C LYS A 53 12.26 16.23 -0.50
N TRP A 54 11.98 15.44 0.53
CA TRP A 54 12.30 14.02 0.56
C TRP A 54 11.62 13.27 -0.58
N ILE A 55 10.36 13.58 -0.88
CA ILE A 55 9.63 12.95 -2.00
C ILE A 55 10.32 13.28 -3.32
N MET A 56 10.65 14.55 -3.57
CA MET A 56 11.31 14.96 -4.81
C MET A 56 12.68 14.31 -4.99
N GLU A 57 13.45 14.15 -3.92
CA GLU A 57 14.79 13.51 -3.93
C GLU A 57 14.75 11.99 -4.13
N ASN A 58 13.59 11.34 -3.92
CA ASN A 58 13.45 9.88 -3.99
C ASN A 58 12.41 9.42 -5.01
N ALA A 59 11.75 10.33 -5.72
CA ALA A 59 10.65 10.01 -6.63
C ALA A 59 11.07 9.07 -7.77
N ASP A 60 12.33 9.14 -8.20
CA ASP A 60 12.94 8.27 -9.20
C ASP A 60 12.99 6.79 -8.76
N LYS A 61 12.93 6.52 -7.45
CA LYS A 61 12.99 5.17 -6.87
C LYS A 61 11.62 4.51 -6.67
N PHE A 62 10.52 5.21 -6.97
CA PHE A 62 9.16 4.74 -6.66
C PHE A 62 8.65 3.68 -7.66
N ASP A 63 9.44 3.36 -8.69
CA ASP A 63 9.16 2.34 -9.68
C ASP A 63 9.27 0.91 -9.12
N ASN A 64 10.15 0.69 -8.15
CA ASN A 64 10.39 -0.61 -7.54
C ASN A 64 10.74 -0.48 -6.05
N LEU A 65 10.07 -1.27 -5.21
CA LEU A 65 10.31 -1.27 -3.76
C LEU A 65 11.78 -1.52 -3.38
N THR A 66 12.48 -2.36 -4.14
CA THR A 66 13.90 -2.64 -3.91
C THR A 66 14.75 -1.37 -4.00
N ASN A 67 14.36 -0.41 -4.84
CA ASN A 67 15.10 0.85 -5.00
C ASN A 67 14.84 1.81 -3.83
N ILE A 68 13.66 1.76 -3.22
CA ILE A 68 13.32 2.59 -2.05
C ILE A 68 14.07 2.14 -0.80
N PHE A 69 14.32 0.82 -0.66
CA PHE A 69 14.96 0.22 0.51
C PHE A 69 16.47 -0.03 0.38
N LYS A 70 17.07 0.32 -0.75
CA LYS A 70 18.53 0.36 -0.94
C LYS A 70 19.10 1.61 -0.29
#